data_AF-A0A1Q3DVQ3-F1
#
_entry.id   AF-A0A1Q3DVQ3-F1
#
_cell.length_a   1.000
_cell.length_b   1.000
_cell.length_c   1.000
_cell.angle_alpha   90.00
_cell.angle_beta   90.00
_cell.angle_gamma   90.00
#
_symmetry.space_group_name_H-M   'P 1'
#
loop_
_entity.id
_entity.type
_entity.pdbx_description
1 polymer ?
#
loop_
_entity_poly.entity_id
_entity_poly.type
_entity_poly.pdbx_seq_one_letter_code
_entity_poly.pdbx_strand_id
1 'polypeptide(L)'
;MKVDLKQRWSSLSPALLYSVSSTSARGQLLVKIIFKYLLYAIVLANLRGAPVVWHWRVFWPIIKYNLQFLAFRVPNACATLLNRGERARRIAGYIDKTSPVGVHPFDFEVIYRSRVSVDESDFNMHMSNSSYPKILDFTRTKMATHLFPHFLRAGGVVPIASTHFHFVREIPMLAKYEVRAGIGAWDEKWFYVVGRFVTKQKPKSDNAQQSSSQVPPLTKSESDLVAKLFDSSSEDEKDIILHTVAVARCCYKLGRITVPPSVLMATNGVCVYPHEVTMTELDPTFSGPLDNTQPEKAT
;
A
#
# COMPACT_ATOMS: atom_id res chain seq x y z
N MET A 1 41.58 -36.32 21.02
CA MET A 1 41.57 -35.03 21.74
C MET A 1 40.11 -34.64 22.02
N LYS A 2 39.49 -35.23 23.03
CA LYS A 2 38.11 -34.93 23.45
C LYS A 2 38.20 -33.87 24.54
N VAL A 3 37.89 -32.63 24.21
CA VAL A 3 37.80 -31.53 25.17
C VAL A 3 36.51 -31.74 25.97
N ASP A 4 36.67 -32.07 27.25
CA ASP A 4 35.57 -32.35 28.17
C ASP A 4 34.82 -31.05 28.51
N LEU A 5 33.77 -30.79 27.75
CA LEU A 5 32.88 -29.62 27.91
C LEU A 5 32.13 -29.63 29.25
N LYS A 6 32.06 -30.74 29.99
CA LYS A 6 31.38 -30.79 31.31
C LYS A 6 32.15 -30.05 32.40
N GLN A 7 33.48 -30.00 32.33
CA GLN A 7 34.31 -29.40 33.38
C GLN A 7 34.33 -27.86 33.34
N ARG A 8 33.86 -27.26 32.24
CA ARG A 8 33.81 -25.80 32.07
C ARG A 8 32.55 -25.15 32.66
N TRP A 9 31.47 -25.92 32.84
CA TRP A 9 30.21 -25.44 33.42
C TRP A 9 30.12 -25.58 34.94
N SER A 10 31.02 -26.33 35.58
CA SER A 10 31.05 -26.51 37.04
C SER A 10 31.80 -25.41 37.80
N SER A 11 32.37 -24.42 37.10
CA SER A 11 33.13 -23.30 37.69
C SER A 11 32.32 -21.99 37.82
N LEU A 12 31.05 -21.98 37.41
CA LEU A 12 30.14 -20.88 37.72
C LEU A 12 29.83 -20.92 39.21
N SER A 13 30.58 -20.13 39.97
CA SER A 13 30.50 -20.03 41.43
C SER A 13 29.05 -19.98 41.94
N PRO A 14 28.67 -20.83 42.92
CA PRO A 14 27.37 -20.77 43.60
C PRO A 14 27.05 -19.37 44.16
N ALA A 15 28.06 -18.52 44.39
CA ALA A 15 27.90 -17.15 44.87
C ALA A 15 27.15 -16.24 43.88
N LEU A 16 27.26 -16.49 42.56
CA LEU A 16 26.56 -15.72 41.53
C LEU A 16 25.05 -16.08 41.50
N LEU A 17 24.71 -17.32 41.84
CA LEU A 17 23.32 -17.77 42.02
C LEU A 17 22.76 -17.33 43.39
N TYR A 18 23.59 -17.25 44.43
CA TYR A 18 23.19 -16.81 45.78
C TYR A 18 23.06 -15.29 45.93
N SER A 19 23.76 -14.48 45.11
CA SER A 19 23.62 -13.02 45.18
C SER A 19 22.28 -12.53 44.61
N VAL A 20 21.64 -13.31 43.74
CA VAL A 20 20.30 -13.00 43.17
C VAL A 20 19.18 -13.28 44.17
N SER A 21 19.37 -14.19 45.13
CA SER A 21 18.39 -14.52 46.17
C SER A 21 18.44 -13.57 47.39
N SER A 22 19.45 -12.70 47.48
CA SER A 22 19.63 -11.73 48.58
C SER A 22 19.01 -10.34 48.31
N THR A 23 18.14 -10.19 47.31
CA THR A 23 17.38 -8.93 47.14
C THR A 23 16.28 -8.82 48.20
N SER A 24 16.25 -7.70 48.93
CA SER A 24 15.18 -7.38 49.89
C SER A 24 13.79 -7.48 49.21
N ALA A 25 12.72 -7.73 49.97
CA ALA A 25 11.36 -7.85 49.43
C ALA A 25 10.97 -6.66 48.52
N ARG A 26 11.51 -5.46 48.77
CA ARG A 26 11.35 -4.28 47.91
C ARG A 26 12.06 -4.41 46.57
N GLY A 27 13.27 -4.99 46.54
CA GLY A 27 14.01 -5.27 45.31
C GLY A 27 13.31 -6.30 44.42
N GLN A 28 12.77 -7.37 45.02
CA GLN A 28 12.01 -8.38 44.28
C GLN A 28 10.70 -7.81 43.69
N LEU A 29 10.01 -6.93 44.42
CA LEU A 29 8.84 -6.21 43.92
C LEU A 29 9.21 -5.31 42.75
N LEU A 30 10.33 -4.58 42.85
CA LEU A 30 10.80 -3.67 41.81
C LEU A 30 11.17 -4.42 40.52
N VAL A 31 11.86 -5.57 40.62
CA VAL A 31 12.16 -6.44 39.47
C VAL A 31 10.88 -6.95 38.80
N LYS A 32 9.88 -7.39 39.58
CA LYS A 32 8.58 -7.82 39.03
C LYS A 32 7.85 -6.68 38.31
N ILE A 33 7.90 -5.47 38.85
CA ILE A 33 7.30 -4.28 38.23
C ILE A 33 8.01 -3.94 36.92
N ILE A 34 9.35 -3.90 36.91
CA ILE A 34 10.15 -3.64 35.71
C ILE A 34 9.86 -4.71 34.65
N PHE A 35 9.90 -5.98 35.01
CA PHE A 35 9.63 -7.08 34.10
C PHE A 35 8.21 -7.01 33.51
N LYS A 36 7.20 -6.67 34.33
CA LYS A 36 5.82 -6.46 33.88
C LYS A 36 5.72 -5.36 32.83
N TYR A 37 6.32 -4.19 33.09
CA TYR A 37 6.28 -3.08 32.12
C TYR A 37 7.13 -3.34 30.88
N LEU A 38 8.25 -4.05 31.02
CA LEU A 38 9.06 -4.49 29.88
C LEU A 38 8.27 -5.44 28.98
N LEU A 39 7.54 -6.39 29.57
CA LEU A 39 6.65 -7.28 28.83
C LEU A 39 5.56 -6.50 28.08
N TYR A 40 4.93 -5.52 28.73
CA TYR A 40 3.96 -4.65 28.08
C TYR A 40 4.58 -3.84 26.93
N ALA A 41 5.78 -3.30 27.12
CA ALA A 41 6.49 -2.58 26.06
C ALA A 41 6.80 -3.47 24.85
N ILE A 42 7.25 -4.71 25.08
CA ILE A 42 7.50 -5.69 24.01
C ILE A 42 6.22 -6.02 23.25
N VAL A 43 5.11 -6.29 23.97
CA VAL A 43 3.82 -6.59 23.34
C VAL A 43 3.32 -5.40 22.51
N LEU A 44 3.44 -4.17 23.03
CA LEU A 44 3.04 -2.96 22.31
C LEU A 44 3.91 -2.71 21.07
N ALA A 45 5.23 -2.93 21.18
CA ALA A 45 6.15 -2.80 20.05
C ALA A 45 5.85 -3.82 18.93
N ASN A 46 5.33 -5.00 19.28
CA ASN A 46 5.01 -6.08 18.35
C ASN A 46 3.52 -6.19 17.98
N LEU A 47 2.68 -5.25 18.43
CA LEU A 47 1.23 -5.36 18.26
C LEU A 47 0.80 -5.44 16.79
N ARG A 48 1.55 -4.81 15.88
CA ARG A 48 1.27 -4.86 14.43
C ARG A 48 1.65 -6.19 13.78
N GLY A 49 2.58 -6.92 14.39
CA GLY A 49 2.99 -8.27 13.99
C GLY A 49 2.18 -9.38 14.67
N ALA A 50 1.24 -9.04 15.55
CA ALA A 50 0.38 -10.01 16.22
C ALA A 50 -0.46 -10.83 15.20
N PRO A 51 -0.78 -12.10 15.52
CA PRO A 51 -1.62 -12.92 14.65
C PRO A 51 -2.96 -12.23 14.38
N VAL A 52 -3.55 -12.50 13.22
CA VAL A 52 -4.83 -11.92 12.74
C VAL A 52 -4.77 -10.43 12.38
N VAL A 53 -3.86 -9.62 12.94
CA VAL A 53 -3.77 -8.18 12.63
C VAL A 53 -3.52 -7.92 11.14
N TRP A 54 -2.66 -8.73 10.51
CA TRP A 54 -2.45 -8.66 9.06
C TRP A 54 -3.75 -8.92 8.28
N HIS A 55 -4.47 -10.01 8.60
CA HIS A 55 -5.72 -10.36 7.93
C HIS A 55 -6.75 -9.24 8.07
N TRP A 56 -6.92 -8.72 9.28
CA TRP A 56 -7.80 -7.58 9.54
C TRP A 56 -7.42 -6.38 8.67
N ARG A 57 -6.14 -6.00 8.63
CA ARG A 57 -5.66 -4.85 7.84
C ARG A 57 -5.79 -5.05 6.33
N VAL A 58 -5.50 -6.24 5.81
CA VAL A 58 -5.64 -6.57 4.38
C VAL A 58 -7.10 -6.57 3.97
N PHE A 59 -7.97 -7.24 4.74
CA PHE A 59 -9.38 -7.39 4.38
C PHE A 59 -10.25 -6.19 4.76
N TRP A 60 -9.78 -5.28 5.63
CA TRP A 60 -10.56 -4.12 6.06
C TRP A 60 -11.13 -3.27 4.91
N PRO A 61 -10.38 -2.94 3.83
CA PRO A 61 -10.96 -2.23 2.67
C PRO A 61 -12.13 -2.99 2.03
N ILE A 62 -12.02 -4.32 1.90
CA ILE A 62 -13.06 -5.18 1.32
C ILE A 62 -14.27 -5.26 2.27
N ILE A 63 -14.03 -5.49 3.56
CA ILE A 63 -15.08 -5.53 4.59
C ILE A 63 -15.82 -4.19 4.64
N LYS A 64 -15.08 -3.08 4.70
CA LYS A 64 -15.62 -1.72 4.71
C LYS A 64 -16.49 -1.47 3.47
N TYR A 65 -16.00 -1.86 2.29
CA TYR A 65 -16.76 -1.72 1.05
C TYR A 65 -18.07 -2.54 1.08
N ASN A 66 -18.02 -3.79 1.54
CA ASN A 66 -19.22 -4.63 1.69
C ASN A 66 -20.21 -4.08 2.72
N LEU A 67 -19.72 -3.53 3.84
CA LEU A 67 -20.55 -2.88 4.85
C LEU A 67 -21.23 -1.61 4.30
N GLN A 68 -20.50 -0.79 3.53
CA GLN A 68 -21.07 0.38 2.85
C GLN A 68 -22.18 -0.03 1.87
N PHE A 69 -21.94 -1.10 1.09
CA PHE A 69 -22.95 -1.63 0.19
C PHE A 69 -24.17 -2.19 0.95
N LEU A 70 -23.95 -2.91 2.06
CA LEU A 70 -25.04 -3.43 2.87
C LEU A 70 -25.87 -2.29 3.51
N ALA A 71 -25.19 -1.26 4.02
CA ALA A 71 -25.84 -0.06 4.54
C ALA A 71 -26.64 0.70 3.47
N PHE A 72 -26.19 0.69 2.21
CA PHE A 72 -26.98 1.17 1.08
C PHE A 72 -28.15 0.23 0.75
N ARG A 73 -27.95 -1.09 0.80
CA ARG A 73 -28.94 -2.09 0.39
C ARG A 73 -30.08 -2.27 1.37
N VAL A 74 -29.82 -2.35 2.68
CA VAL A 74 -30.83 -2.71 3.70
C VAL A 74 -31.98 -1.70 3.76
N PRO A 75 -31.75 -0.38 3.93
CA PRO A 75 -32.83 0.61 3.95
C PRO A 75 -33.56 0.66 2.60
N ASN A 76 -32.82 0.55 1.49
CA ASN A 76 -33.42 0.56 0.16
C ASN A 76 -34.19 -0.72 -0.16
N ALA A 77 -33.89 -1.87 0.46
CA ALA A 77 -34.67 -3.10 0.29
C ALA A 77 -35.97 -3.05 1.10
N CYS A 78 -35.94 -2.49 2.31
CA CYS A 78 -37.12 -2.34 3.16
C CYS A 78 -38.06 -1.21 2.68
N ALA A 79 -37.52 -0.09 2.17
CA ALA A 79 -38.33 1.01 1.64
C ALA A 79 -38.99 0.69 0.28
N THR A 80 -38.54 -0.36 -0.42
CA THR A 80 -38.94 -0.66 -1.82
C THR A 80 -39.96 -1.78 -1.97
N LEU A 81 -40.86 -1.96 -1.00
CA LEU A 81 -42.12 -2.66 -1.28
C LEU A 81 -43.04 -1.86 -2.24
N LEU A 82 -42.78 -0.56 -2.46
CA LEU A 82 -43.72 0.34 -3.13
C LEU A 82 -43.32 0.84 -4.54
N ASN A 83 -42.04 0.94 -4.93
CA ASN A 83 -41.66 1.48 -6.25
C ASN A 83 -40.35 0.90 -6.84
N ARG A 84 -40.47 0.15 -7.96
CA ARG A 84 -39.32 -0.49 -8.66
C ARG A 84 -38.41 0.51 -9.39
N GLY A 85 -38.97 1.56 -10.00
CA GLY A 85 -38.21 2.52 -10.82
C GLY A 85 -37.26 3.41 -10.02
N GLU A 86 -37.69 3.86 -8.83
CA GLU A 86 -36.84 4.67 -7.95
C GLU A 86 -35.66 3.88 -7.39
N ARG A 87 -35.88 2.58 -7.10
CA ARG A 87 -34.81 1.65 -6.70
C ARG A 87 -33.74 1.53 -7.77
N ALA A 88 -34.14 1.37 -9.04
CA ALA A 88 -33.20 1.26 -10.15
C ALA A 88 -32.34 2.53 -10.27
N ARG A 89 -32.95 3.71 -10.18
CA ARG A 89 -32.24 5.00 -10.19
C ARG A 89 -31.24 5.15 -9.03
N ARG A 90 -31.62 4.77 -7.81
CA ARG A 90 -30.72 4.82 -6.64
C ARG A 90 -29.54 3.85 -6.80
N ILE A 91 -29.79 2.64 -7.31
CA ILE A 91 -28.73 1.65 -7.55
C ILE A 91 -27.76 2.14 -8.62
N ALA A 92 -28.28 2.69 -9.73
CA ALA A 92 -27.46 3.29 -10.77
C ALA A 92 -26.57 4.41 -10.21
N GLY A 93 -27.16 5.38 -9.49
CA GLY A 93 -26.39 6.46 -8.87
C GLY A 93 -25.35 6.00 -7.84
N TYR A 94 -25.61 4.90 -7.12
CA TYR A 94 -24.61 4.30 -6.23
C TYR A 94 -23.46 3.66 -7.01
N ILE A 95 -23.77 2.94 -8.09
CA ILE A 95 -22.77 2.32 -8.97
C ILE A 95 -21.89 3.41 -9.61
N ASP A 96 -22.50 4.45 -10.17
CA ASP A 96 -21.78 5.55 -10.84
C ASP A 96 -20.84 6.28 -9.88
N LYS A 97 -21.28 6.51 -8.64
CA LYS A 97 -20.42 7.11 -7.59
C LYS A 97 -19.23 6.24 -7.19
N THR A 98 -19.37 4.93 -7.31
CA THR A 98 -18.40 3.95 -6.79
C THR A 98 -17.42 3.51 -7.87
N SER A 99 -17.87 3.42 -9.12
CA SER A 99 -17.05 3.06 -10.27
C SER A 99 -16.12 4.20 -10.66
N PRO A 100 -14.85 3.93 -10.98
CA PRO A 100 -13.96 4.90 -11.61
C PRO A 100 -14.28 5.04 -13.12
N VAL A 101 -15.49 5.52 -13.45
CA VAL A 101 -15.93 5.67 -14.85
C VAL A 101 -15.11 6.76 -15.54
N GLY A 102 -14.54 6.47 -16.71
CA GLY A 102 -13.81 7.44 -17.52
C GLY A 102 -12.37 7.70 -17.06
N VAL A 103 -11.87 6.94 -16.08
CA VAL A 103 -10.50 7.11 -15.59
C VAL A 103 -9.53 6.36 -16.50
N HIS A 104 -8.47 7.04 -16.94
CA HIS A 104 -7.39 6.41 -17.69
C HIS A 104 -6.66 5.35 -16.84
N PRO A 105 -6.42 4.12 -17.36
CA PRO A 105 -5.76 3.07 -16.61
C PRO A 105 -4.40 3.46 -16.01
N PHE A 106 -3.59 4.23 -16.75
CA PHE A 106 -2.23 4.59 -16.33
C PHE A 106 -2.17 5.79 -15.39
N ASP A 107 -3.21 6.62 -15.36
CA ASP A 107 -3.24 7.83 -14.51
C ASP A 107 -3.75 7.47 -13.11
N PHE A 108 -4.41 6.32 -12.98
CA PHE A 108 -4.91 5.84 -11.71
C PHE A 108 -3.76 5.43 -10.78
N GLU A 109 -3.65 6.12 -9.64
CA GLU A 109 -2.68 5.81 -8.60
C GLU A 109 -3.33 5.80 -7.21
N VAL A 110 -3.00 4.77 -6.40
CA VAL A 110 -3.42 4.68 -5.01
C VAL A 110 -2.24 4.91 -4.08
N ILE A 111 -2.44 5.83 -3.14
CA ILE A 111 -1.46 6.14 -2.10
C ILE A 111 -1.83 5.43 -0.79
N TYR A 112 -0.92 4.62 -0.26
CA TYR A 112 -0.98 4.03 1.07
C TYR A 112 0.06 4.66 1.98
N ARG A 113 -0.37 5.31 3.07
CA ARG A 113 0.52 6.01 4.00
C ARG A 113 0.75 5.15 5.25
N SER A 114 2.00 4.99 5.65
CA SER A 114 2.34 4.30 6.89
C SER A 114 3.62 4.83 7.52
N ARG A 115 4.00 4.23 8.64
CA ARG A 115 5.26 4.47 9.34
C ARG A 115 5.92 3.13 9.62
N VAL A 116 7.23 3.05 9.44
CA VAL A 116 7.99 1.84 9.75
C VAL A 116 7.89 1.59 11.24
N SER A 117 7.27 0.48 11.60
CA SER A 117 7.10 0.09 13.00
C SER A 117 8.32 -0.70 13.48
N VAL A 118 8.49 -0.80 14.80
CA VAL A 118 9.65 -1.50 15.37
C VAL A 118 9.65 -2.98 14.98
N ASP A 119 8.46 -3.61 14.88
CA ASP A 119 8.29 -4.99 14.42
C ASP A 119 8.63 -5.20 12.93
N GLU A 120 8.63 -4.13 12.14
CA GLU A 120 8.89 -4.17 10.70
C GLU A 120 10.36 -3.88 10.36
N SER A 121 11.13 -3.47 11.37
CA SER A 121 12.53 -3.08 11.24
C SER A 121 13.46 -4.26 11.54
N ASP A 122 14.60 -4.30 10.88
CA ASP A 122 15.62 -5.32 11.13
C ASP A 122 16.74 -4.81 12.07
N PHE A 123 17.80 -5.61 12.22
CA PHE A 123 18.94 -5.31 13.09
C PHE A 123 19.69 -4.04 12.68
N ASN A 124 19.57 -3.61 11.42
CA ASN A 124 20.25 -2.43 10.89
C ASN A 124 19.38 -1.17 11.01
N MET A 125 18.28 -1.26 11.77
CA MET A 125 17.39 -0.13 12.10
C MET A 125 16.75 0.52 10.86
N HIS A 126 16.52 -0.27 9.81
CA HIS A 126 15.69 0.11 8.67
C HIS A 126 14.59 -0.93 8.44
N MET A 127 13.63 -0.60 7.58
CA MET A 127 12.57 -1.53 7.21
C MET A 127 13.19 -2.80 6.60
N SER A 128 12.81 -3.95 7.13
CA SER A 128 13.32 -5.24 6.67
C SER A 128 12.84 -5.53 5.24
N ASN A 129 13.66 -6.21 4.45
CA ASN A 129 13.31 -6.66 3.09
C ASN A 129 12.03 -7.49 3.05
N SER A 130 11.75 -8.27 4.11
CA SER A 130 10.54 -9.07 4.24
C SER A 130 9.27 -8.26 4.56
N SER A 131 9.43 -7.04 5.06
CA SER A 131 8.30 -6.15 5.39
C SER A 131 7.71 -5.47 4.14
N TYR A 132 8.49 -5.27 3.08
CA TYR A 132 7.99 -4.63 1.83
C TYR A 132 6.82 -5.40 1.21
N PRO A 133 6.87 -6.74 0.99
CA PRO A 133 5.72 -7.51 0.53
C PRO A 133 4.48 -7.35 1.41
N LYS A 134 4.64 -7.41 2.74
CA LYS A 134 3.53 -7.27 3.71
C LYS A 134 2.76 -5.97 3.50
N ILE A 135 3.48 -4.86 3.31
CA ILE A 135 2.89 -3.55 3.10
C ILE A 135 2.27 -3.41 1.71
N LEU A 136 2.91 -4.03 0.71
CA LEU A 136 2.43 -4.00 -0.66
C LEU A 136 1.08 -4.70 -0.82
N ASP A 137 0.80 -5.74 -0.02
CA ASP A 137 -0.52 -6.38 0.02
C ASP A 137 -1.63 -5.41 0.45
N PHE A 138 -1.42 -4.60 1.49
CA PHE A 138 -2.39 -3.58 1.90
C PHE A 138 -2.67 -2.58 0.76
N THR A 139 -1.63 -2.20 0.05
CA THR A 139 -1.73 -1.24 -1.06
C THR A 139 -2.46 -1.85 -2.26
N ARG A 140 -2.15 -3.10 -2.60
CA ARG A 140 -2.84 -3.84 -3.68
C ARG A 140 -4.31 -4.08 -3.38
N THR A 141 -4.66 -4.47 -2.15
CA THR A 141 -6.07 -4.65 -1.80
C THR A 141 -6.82 -3.33 -1.85
N LYS A 142 -6.20 -2.24 -1.38
CA LYS A 142 -6.75 -0.90 -1.53
C LYS A 142 -6.95 -0.54 -3.02
N MET A 143 -5.94 -0.76 -3.87
CA MET A 143 -6.03 -0.57 -5.32
C MET A 143 -7.17 -1.37 -5.94
N ALA A 144 -7.27 -2.66 -5.63
CA ALA A 144 -8.33 -3.53 -6.15
C ALA A 144 -9.73 -3.04 -5.73
N THR A 145 -9.90 -2.54 -4.50
CA THR A 145 -11.20 -1.99 -4.05
C THR A 145 -11.60 -0.70 -4.75
N HIS A 146 -10.64 0.10 -5.22
CA HIS A 146 -10.92 1.35 -5.91
C HIS A 146 -11.09 1.16 -7.43
N LEU A 147 -10.25 0.31 -8.06
CA LEU A 147 -10.34 0.04 -9.49
C LEU A 147 -11.45 -0.94 -9.86
N PHE A 148 -11.61 -2.00 -9.05
CA PHE A 148 -12.46 -3.14 -9.40
C PHE A 148 -13.50 -3.46 -8.32
N PRO A 149 -14.29 -2.46 -7.85
CA PRO A 149 -15.25 -2.66 -6.77
C PRO A 149 -16.32 -3.70 -7.12
N HIS A 150 -16.81 -3.71 -8.37
CA HIS A 150 -17.87 -4.62 -8.81
C HIS A 150 -17.37 -6.05 -8.98
N PHE A 151 -16.13 -6.20 -9.46
CA PHE A 151 -15.49 -7.51 -9.57
C PHE A 151 -15.32 -8.16 -8.20
N LEU A 152 -14.81 -7.42 -7.21
CA LEU A 152 -14.65 -7.95 -5.85
C LEU A 152 -16.00 -8.32 -5.23
N ARG A 153 -17.03 -7.53 -5.49
CA ARG A 153 -18.39 -7.83 -5.03
C ARG A 153 -18.99 -9.08 -5.68
N ALA A 154 -18.66 -9.35 -6.93
CA ALA A 154 -19.10 -10.56 -7.62
C ALA A 154 -18.47 -11.85 -7.03
N GLY A 155 -17.55 -11.73 -6.06
CA GLY A 155 -16.79 -12.84 -5.52
C GLY A 155 -15.44 -13.03 -6.22
N GLY A 156 -14.96 -11.99 -6.91
CA GLY A 156 -13.67 -11.97 -7.54
C GLY A 156 -12.52 -12.04 -6.53
N VAL A 157 -11.53 -12.86 -6.83
CA VAL A 157 -10.30 -12.99 -6.05
C VAL A 157 -9.10 -12.58 -6.90
N VAL A 158 -8.08 -12.02 -6.25
CA VAL A 158 -6.89 -11.49 -6.91
C VAL A 158 -5.65 -12.25 -6.42
N PRO A 159 -5.39 -13.46 -6.92
CA PRO A 159 -4.15 -14.16 -6.64
C PRO A 159 -2.92 -13.45 -7.22
N ILE A 160 -1.87 -13.38 -6.42
CA ILE A 160 -0.55 -12.90 -6.81
C ILE A 160 0.27 -14.09 -7.30
N ALA A 161 0.88 -13.99 -8.48
CA ALA A 161 1.76 -15.02 -9.02
C ALA A 161 3.22 -14.76 -8.65
N SER A 162 3.70 -13.53 -8.85
CA SER A 162 5.07 -13.16 -8.51
C SER A 162 5.16 -11.68 -8.18
N THR A 163 6.18 -11.31 -7.42
CA THR A 163 6.56 -9.91 -7.21
C THR A 163 8.08 -9.79 -7.28
N HIS A 164 8.54 -8.86 -8.10
CA HIS A 164 9.96 -8.49 -8.18
C HIS A 164 10.18 -7.18 -7.43
N PHE A 165 11.21 -7.12 -6.59
CA PHE A 165 11.58 -5.92 -5.83
C PHE A 165 12.95 -5.43 -6.27
N HIS A 166 13.07 -4.13 -6.49
CA HIS A 166 14.32 -3.44 -6.71
C HIS A 166 14.51 -2.42 -5.58
N PHE A 167 15.49 -2.69 -4.71
CA PHE A 167 15.82 -1.88 -3.55
C PHE A 167 16.88 -0.86 -3.93
N VAL A 168 16.54 0.43 -3.85
CA VAL A 168 17.41 1.56 -4.21
C VAL A 168 17.96 2.21 -2.96
N ARG A 169 17.09 2.48 -1.97
CA ARG A 169 17.45 3.09 -0.68
C ARG A 169 16.66 2.45 0.46
N GLU A 170 17.24 2.50 1.65
CA GLU A 170 16.62 2.02 2.88
C GLU A 170 15.68 3.06 3.48
N ILE A 171 14.57 2.57 4.06
CA ILE A 171 13.64 3.41 4.82
C ILE A 171 14.00 3.27 6.30
N PRO A 172 14.45 4.33 6.98
CA PRO A 172 14.88 4.21 8.36
C PRO A 172 13.71 3.86 9.28
N MET A 173 14.01 3.17 10.38
CA MET A 173 13.05 2.82 11.41
C MET A 173 12.31 4.08 11.87
N LEU A 174 11.01 3.95 12.14
CA LEU A 174 10.13 5.05 12.54
C LEU A 174 9.93 6.17 11.49
N ALA A 175 10.45 6.06 10.27
CA ALA A 175 10.16 7.03 9.21
C ALA A 175 8.73 6.87 8.66
N LYS A 176 8.12 7.98 8.26
CA LYS A 176 6.86 7.98 7.51
C LYS A 176 7.18 7.74 6.04
N TYR A 177 6.43 6.85 5.41
CA TYR A 177 6.55 6.56 3.99
C TYR A 177 5.17 6.46 3.35
N GLU A 178 5.16 6.60 2.03
CA GLU A 178 3.99 6.40 1.19
C GLU A 178 4.31 5.29 0.19
N VAL A 179 3.35 4.41 -0.07
CA VAL A 179 3.42 3.44 -1.15
C VAL A 179 2.43 3.89 -2.21
N ARG A 180 2.94 4.20 -3.39
CA ARG A 180 2.14 4.59 -4.53
C ARG A 180 2.03 3.40 -5.47
N ALA A 181 0.82 2.95 -5.76
CA ALA A 181 0.58 1.81 -6.63
C ALA A 181 -0.32 2.19 -7.81
N GLY A 182 0.10 1.80 -9.01
CA GLY A 182 -0.62 2.05 -10.25
C GLY A 182 -0.51 0.87 -11.22
N ILE A 183 -1.25 0.99 -12.32
CA ILE A 183 -1.22 0.03 -13.42
C ILE A 183 0.06 0.28 -14.22
N GLY A 184 0.91 -0.74 -14.37
CA GLY A 184 2.12 -0.64 -15.20
C GLY A 184 1.91 -1.13 -16.62
N ALA A 185 1.23 -2.28 -16.76
CA ALA A 185 0.87 -2.89 -18.04
C ALA A 185 -0.13 -4.02 -17.78
N TRP A 186 -0.71 -4.57 -18.85
CA TRP A 186 -1.47 -5.81 -18.78
C TRP A 186 -1.27 -6.63 -20.07
N ASP A 187 -1.55 -7.91 -19.94
CA ASP A 187 -1.55 -8.90 -21.02
C ASP A 187 -2.94 -9.57 -21.07
N GLU A 188 -3.11 -10.66 -21.82
CA GLU A 188 -4.38 -11.40 -21.89
C GLU A 188 -4.77 -12.04 -20.55
N LYS A 189 -3.78 -12.46 -19.75
CA LYS A 189 -3.98 -13.16 -18.48
C LYS A 189 -3.53 -12.36 -17.27
N TRP A 190 -2.46 -11.59 -17.41
CA TRP A 190 -1.72 -11.02 -16.28
C TRP A 190 -1.90 -9.52 -16.21
N PHE A 191 -2.02 -9.03 -15.00
CA PHE A 191 -2.02 -7.62 -14.68
C PHE A 191 -0.70 -7.28 -14.00
N TYR A 192 0.02 -6.28 -14.51
CA TYR A 192 1.29 -5.83 -13.95
C TYR A 192 1.05 -4.57 -13.11
N VAL A 193 1.18 -4.70 -11.79
CA VAL A 193 1.01 -3.61 -10.84
C VAL A 193 2.37 -3.10 -10.40
N VAL A 194 2.60 -1.79 -10.52
CA VAL A 194 3.84 -1.14 -10.09
C VAL A 194 3.59 -0.45 -8.76
N GLY A 195 4.35 -0.81 -7.73
CA GLY A 195 4.34 -0.18 -6.41
C GLY A 195 5.66 0.54 -6.15
N ARG A 196 5.61 1.82 -5.82
CA ARG A 196 6.77 2.66 -5.49
C ARG A 196 6.70 3.06 -4.03
N PHE A 197 7.74 2.72 -3.29
CA PHE A 197 7.93 3.16 -1.91
C PHE A 197 8.67 4.49 -1.90
N VAL A 198 8.02 5.51 -1.37
CA VAL A 198 8.52 6.88 -1.41
C VAL A 198 8.43 7.56 -0.05
N THR A 199 9.34 8.49 0.21
CA THR A 199 9.26 9.40 1.35
C THR A 199 9.33 10.83 0.87
N LYS A 200 8.52 11.71 1.46
CA LYS A 200 8.61 13.15 1.21
C LYS A 200 9.84 13.72 1.93
N GLN A 201 10.64 14.51 1.24
CA GLN A 201 11.70 15.27 1.89
C GLN A 201 11.07 16.29 2.85
N LYS A 202 11.74 16.52 4.00
CA LYS A 202 11.44 17.72 4.78
C LYS A 202 12.04 18.90 4.02
N PRO A 203 11.35 20.05 3.92
CA PRO A 203 11.97 21.24 3.37
C PRO A 203 13.25 21.52 4.16
N LYS A 204 14.39 21.52 3.47
CA LYS A 204 15.67 21.89 4.09
C LYS A 204 15.55 23.35 4.50
N SER A 205 15.80 23.67 5.77
CA SER A 205 16.24 25.02 6.10
C SER A 205 17.63 25.20 5.49
N ASP A 206 17.90 26.36 4.89
CA ASP A 206 19.01 26.64 3.97
C ASP A 206 20.46 26.50 4.51
N ASN A 207 20.71 25.73 5.56
CA ASN A 207 22.04 25.65 6.20
C ASN A 207 22.69 24.25 6.23
N ALA A 208 22.37 23.37 5.28
CA ALA A 208 23.09 22.09 5.16
C ALA A 208 23.49 21.78 3.70
N GLN A 209 24.46 22.55 3.22
CA GLN A 209 25.30 22.16 2.09
C GLN A 209 26.39 21.18 2.58
N GLN A 210 26.74 20.26 1.67
CA GLN A 210 27.89 19.35 1.70
C GLN A 210 27.74 18.04 2.50
N SER A 211 27.29 16.99 1.80
CA SER A 211 28.05 15.74 1.77
C SER A 211 27.74 14.96 0.50
N SER A 212 28.82 14.72 -0.23
CA SER A 212 29.02 13.94 -1.44
C SER A 212 28.25 12.62 -1.56
N SER A 213 27.73 12.35 -2.76
CA SER A 213 27.74 11.00 -3.34
C SER A 213 28.10 11.13 -4.81
N GLN A 214 29.31 10.67 -5.13
CA GLN A 214 29.87 10.62 -6.47
C GLN A 214 29.13 9.55 -7.28
N VAL A 215 28.46 9.95 -8.34
CA VAL A 215 28.01 9.06 -9.42
C VAL A 215 28.90 9.36 -10.63
N PRO A 216 29.46 8.36 -11.33
CA PRO A 216 30.29 8.59 -12.51
C PRO A 216 29.46 9.25 -13.64
N PRO A 217 30.08 10.05 -14.53
CA PRO A 217 29.33 10.85 -15.50
C PRO A 217 28.84 9.98 -16.66
N LEU A 218 27.51 9.92 -16.82
CA LEU A 218 26.88 9.50 -18.07
C LEU A 218 26.95 10.66 -19.08
N THR A 219 27.03 10.33 -20.37
CA THR A 219 27.20 11.29 -21.48
C THR A 219 26.12 12.38 -21.51
N LYS A 220 26.57 13.64 -21.66
CA LYS A 220 25.76 14.88 -21.53
C LYS A 220 24.44 14.91 -22.32
N SER A 221 24.34 14.17 -23.43
CA SER A 221 23.13 14.16 -24.26
C SER A 221 21.98 13.33 -23.68
N GLU A 222 22.28 12.25 -22.93
CA GLU A 222 21.25 11.42 -22.28
C GLU A 222 20.80 12.03 -20.96
N SER A 223 21.71 12.68 -20.22
CA SER A 223 21.35 13.40 -18.99
C SER A 223 20.39 14.54 -19.25
N ASP A 224 20.49 15.22 -20.40
CA ASP A 224 19.62 16.36 -20.73
C ASP A 224 18.22 15.92 -21.16
N LEU A 225 18.09 14.79 -21.84
CA LEU A 225 16.79 14.18 -22.19
C LEU A 225 16.09 13.61 -20.95
N VAL A 226 16.84 12.93 -20.09
CA VAL A 226 16.34 12.43 -18.80
C VAL A 226 15.96 13.60 -17.90
N ALA A 227 16.79 14.64 -17.80
CA ALA A 227 16.48 15.85 -17.03
C ALA A 227 15.23 16.56 -17.54
N LYS A 228 15.02 16.65 -18.86
CA LYS A 228 13.80 17.22 -19.44
C LYS A 228 12.55 16.38 -19.15
N LEU A 229 12.65 15.05 -19.13
CA LEU A 229 11.55 14.17 -18.70
C LEU A 229 11.23 14.33 -17.21
N PHE A 230 12.25 14.54 -16.37
CA PHE A 230 12.08 14.79 -14.94
C PHE A 230 11.59 16.21 -14.61
N ASP A 231 11.76 17.18 -15.51
CA ASP A 231 11.28 18.55 -15.34
C ASP A 231 9.82 18.74 -15.76
N SER A 232 9.27 17.81 -16.57
CA SER A 232 7.83 17.72 -16.88
C SER A 232 6.99 17.06 -15.78
N SER A 233 7.64 16.47 -14.77
CA SER A 233 6.98 15.99 -13.56
C SER A 233 6.53 17.18 -12.71
N SER A 234 5.31 17.12 -12.16
CA SER A 234 4.76 18.16 -11.28
C SER A 234 5.74 18.53 -10.14
N GLU A 235 5.70 19.79 -9.68
CA GLU A 235 6.60 20.30 -8.64
C GLU A 235 6.63 19.42 -7.37
N ASP A 236 5.54 18.69 -7.10
CA ASP A 236 5.40 17.71 -6.04
C ASP A 236 6.32 16.48 -6.16
N GLU A 237 6.85 16.15 -7.35
CA GLU A 237 7.74 15.00 -7.56
C GLU A 237 9.21 15.30 -7.25
N LYS A 238 9.63 16.58 -7.26
CA LYS A 238 11.03 16.98 -7.04
C LYS A 238 11.51 16.70 -5.61
N ASP A 239 10.58 16.66 -4.65
CA ASP A 239 10.84 16.41 -3.22
C ASP A 239 10.63 14.95 -2.80
N ILE A 240 10.53 14.02 -3.75
CA ILE A 240 10.23 12.61 -3.45
C ILE A 240 11.49 11.77 -3.51
N ILE A 241 11.84 11.13 -2.39
CA ILE A 241 12.90 10.11 -2.36
C ILE A 241 12.27 8.76 -2.67
N LEU A 242 12.71 8.14 -3.77
CA LEU A 242 12.41 6.75 -4.11
C LEU A 242 13.31 5.79 -3.30
N HIS A 243 12.67 4.80 -2.67
CA HIS A 243 13.34 3.77 -1.88
C HIS A 243 13.32 2.41 -2.56
N THR A 244 12.14 1.96 -2.96
CA THR A 244 11.96 0.62 -3.55
C THR A 244 10.91 0.67 -4.64
N VAL A 245 11.18 -0.05 -5.74
CA VAL A 245 10.19 -0.31 -6.80
C VAL A 245 9.83 -1.78 -6.76
N ALA A 246 8.55 -2.07 -6.80
CA ALA A 246 8.01 -3.42 -6.83
C ALA A 246 7.11 -3.61 -8.05
N VAL A 247 7.33 -4.67 -8.81
CA VAL A 247 6.46 -5.05 -9.94
C VAL A 247 5.80 -6.37 -9.63
N ALA A 248 4.48 -6.37 -9.53
CA ALA A 248 3.68 -7.53 -9.15
C ALA A 248 2.90 -8.06 -10.36
N ARG A 249 2.89 -9.38 -10.53
CA ARG A 249 2.04 -10.08 -11.49
C ARG A 249 0.83 -10.62 -10.77
N CYS A 250 -0.33 -10.05 -11.08
CA CYS A 250 -1.61 -10.43 -10.51
C CYS A 250 -2.49 -11.08 -11.57
N CYS A 251 -3.31 -12.03 -11.15
CA CYS A 251 -4.35 -12.64 -11.96
C CYS A 251 -5.69 -12.38 -11.28
N TYR A 252 -6.73 -12.15 -12.07
CA TYR A 252 -8.09 -11.91 -11.56
C TYR A 252 -8.94 -13.14 -11.85
N LYS A 253 -9.52 -13.72 -10.80
CA LYS A 253 -10.33 -14.93 -10.93
C LYS A 253 -11.71 -14.76 -10.35
N LEU A 254 -12.70 -15.28 -11.07
CA LEU A 254 -14.07 -15.44 -10.59
C LEU A 254 -14.36 -16.94 -10.51
N GLY A 255 -14.31 -17.50 -9.30
CA GLY A 255 -14.34 -18.95 -9.10
C GLY A 255 -13.14 -19.64 -9.78
N ARG A 256 -13.39 -20.51 -10.77
CA ARG A 256 -12.35 -21.22 -11.54
C ARG A 256 -11.98 -20.52 -12.86
N ILE A 257 -12.62 -19.41 -13.20
CA ILE A 257 -12.41 -18.70 -14.46
C ILE A 257 -11.43 -17.55 -14.22
N THR A 258 -10.45 -17.41 -15.12
CA THR A 258 -9.57 -16.23 -15.15
C THR A 258 -10.23 -15.15 -16.01
N VAL A 259 -10.38 -13.96 -15.45
CA VAL A 259 -10.96 -12.80 -16.14
C VAL A 259 -9.82 -11.99 -16.77
N PRO A 260 -9.82 -11.76 -18.10
CA PRO A 260 -8.83 -10.93 -18.75
C PRO A 260 -8.83 -9.49 -18.21
N PRO A 261 -7.66 -8.85 -18.05
CA PRO A 261 -7.55 -7.45 -17.64
C PRO A 261 -8.42 -6.47 -18.43
N SER A 262 -8.51 -6.63 -19.75
CA SER A 262 -9.32 -5.77 -20.62
C SER A 262 -10.80 -5.82 -20.27
N VAL A 263 -11.34 -7.03 -20.07
CA VAL A 263 -12.73 -7.25 -19.63
C VAL A 263 -12.95 -6.67 -18.22
N LEU A 264 -11.98 -6.87 -17.34
CA LEU A 264 -12.05 -6.36 -15.97
C LEU A 264 -12.12 -4.83 -15.93
N MET A 265 -11.30 -4.15 -16.72
CA MET A 265 -11.29 -2.69 -16.82
C MET A 265 -12.60 -2.18 -17.43
N ALA A 266 -13.03 -2.76 -18.56
CA ALA A 266 -14.28 -2.39 -19.23
C ALA A 266 -15.50 -2.54 -18.32
N THR A 267 -15.58 -3.64 -17.55
CA THR A 267 -16.72 -3.89 -16.64
C THR A 267 -16.75 -2.98 -15.41
N ASN A 268 -15.64 -2.34 -15.05
CA ASN A 268 -15.58 -1.38 -13.94
C ASN A 268 -15.50 0.09 -14.42
N GLY A 269 -15.60 0.34 -15.72
CA GLY A 269 -15.60 1.69 -16.30
C GLY A 269 -14.22 2.33 -16.42
N VAL A 270 -13.13 1.56 -16.24
CA VAL A 270 -11.76 2.03 -16.41
C VAL A 270 -11.41 2.00 -17.89
N CYS A 271 -11.92 2.97 -18.64
CA CYS A 271 -11.64 3.17 -20.04
C CYS A 271 -11.74 4.65 -20.40
N VAL A 272 -10.98 5.04 -21.40
CA VAL A 272 -10.96 6.39 -21.96
C VAL A 272 -11.25 6.24 -23.45
N TYR A 273 -11.97 7.20 -24.03
CA TYR A 273 -12.26 7.14 -25.45
C TYR A 273 -11.00 7.47 -26.26
N PRO A 274 -10.79 6.83 -27.44
CA PRO A 274 -9.60 7.08 -28.25
C PRO A 274 -9.35 8.56 -28.60
N HIS A 275 -10.42 9.34 -28.78
CA HIS A 275 -10.31 10.77 -29.09
C HIS A 275 -9.90 11.63 -27.89
N GLU A 276 -10.18 11.19 -26.65
CA GLU A 276 -9.73 11.88 -25.43
C GLU A 276 -8.21 11.72 -25.26
N VAL A 277 -7.66 10.57 -25.65
CA VAL A 277 -6.20 10.34 -25.66
C VAL A 277 -5.52 11.29 -26.64
N THR A 278 -6.06 11.40 -27.87
CA THR A 278 -5.51 12.31 -28.90
C THR A 278 -5.57 13.77 -28.48
N MET A 279 -6.63 14.20 -27.79
CA MET A 279 -6.76 15.57 -27.31
C MET A 279 -5.78 15.88 -26.17
N THR A 280 -5.54 14.96 -25.24
CA THR A 280 -4.53 15.11 -24.18
C THR A 280 -3.10 15.15 -24.74
N GLU A 281 -2.81 14.39 -25.79
CA GLU A 281 -1.52 14.44 -26.50
C GLU A 281 -1.31 15.76 -27.27
N LEU A 282 -2.40 16.38 -27.75
CA LEU A 282 -2.36 17.65 -28.48
C LEU A 282 -2.44 18.89 -27.56
N ASP A 283 -3.10 18.78 -26.41
CA ASP A 283 -3.22 19.83 -25.40
C ASP A 283 -3.21 19.24 -23.96
N PRO A 284 -2.07 19.30 -23.25
CA PRO A 284 -1.95 18.76 -21.89
C PRO A 284 -2.74 19.55 -20.83
N THR A 285 -3.43 20.64 -21.21
CA THR A 285 -4.31 21.39 -20.30
C THR A 285 -5.77 20.94 -20.36
N PHE A 286 -6.10 19.98 -21.24
CA PHE A 286 -7.45 19.46 -21.39
C PHE A 286 -7.83 18.52 -20.23
N SER A 287 -8.47 19.06 -19.18
CA SER A 287 -9.27 18.26 -18.26
C SER A 287 -10.61 17.93 -18.94
N GLY A 288 -10.89 16.64 -19.16
CA GLY A 288 -12.07 16.13 -19.88
C GLY A 288 -13.44 16.68 -19.42
N PRO A 289 -14.53 16.34 -20.14
CA PRO A 289 -15.72 17.18 -20.20
C PRO A 289 -16.40 17.41 -18.85
N LEU A 290 -16.69 18.69 -18.59
CA LEU A 290 -17.67 19.16 -17.62
C LEU A 290 -18.99 18.39 -17.77
N ASP A 291 -19.49 17.95 -16.63
CA ASP A 291 -20.86 17.55 -16.32
C ASP A 291 -21.93 18.00 -17.34
N ASN A 292 -22.38 17.07 -18.20
CA ASN A 292 -23.54 17.26 -19.08
C ASN A 292 -24.87 16.91 -18.38
N THR A 293 -25.04 17.29 -17.11
CA THR A 293 -26.37 17.34 -16.48
C THR A 293 -26.96 18.75 -16.53
N GLN A 294 -27.37 19.18 -17.72
CA GLN A 294 -28.51 20.10 -17.84
C GLN A 294 -29.68 19.37 -18.51
N PRO A 295 -30.87 19.30 -17.88
CA PRO A 295 -32.04 18.74 -18.52
C PRO A 295 -32.51 19.72 -19.61
N GLU A 296 -32.52 19.27 -20.86
CA GLU A 296 -33.25 19.94 -21.94
C GLU A 296 -34.71 20.14 -21.50
N LYS A 297 -35.09 21.40 -21.29
CA LYS A 297 -36.49 21.80 -21.25
C LYS A 297 -37.05 21.63 -22.65
N ALA A 298 -37.86 20.58 -22.83
CA ALA A 298 -38.77 20.48 -23.96
C ALA A 298 -39.68 21.72 -23.96
N THR A 299 -39.67 22.45 -25.07
CA THR A 299 -40.70 23.42 -25.46
C THR A 299 -41.60 22.75 -26.48
#